data_AF-A0A7S0SHC8-F1
#
_entry.id   AF-A0A7S0SHC8-F1
#
_cell.length_a   1.000
_cell.length_b   1.000
_cell.length_c   1.000
_cell.angle_alpha   90.00
_cell.angle_beta   90.00
_cell.angle_gamma   90.00
#
_symmetry.space_group_name_H-M   'P 1'
#
loop_
_entity.id
_entity.type
_entity.pdbx_description
1 polymer ?
#
loop_
_entity_poly.entity_id
_entity_poly.type
_entity_poly.pdbx_seq_one_letter_code
_entity_poly.pdbx_strand_id
1 'polypeptide(L)'
;MAGVVTYTGAKIIQMAKALVDDIGKPLELDTDGIWCCLPGSFPEEFTLEATPASGKKKLTISYPCSVLNRLTAVQCTNDQYQTLMDPEKRTYKTTSEMTIEFEVDGPYKAMMIPASKEEGKLIKKRYAVFNHDGSLEELKGFEIKRRGELKLIKVFQAEVFDKFLEGDTLEGVYEAVG
;
A
#
# COMPACT_ATOMS: atom_id res chain seq x y z
N MET A 1 15.91 -2.99 21.07
CA MET A 1 14.65 -3.52 20.52
C MET A 1 14.05 -2.59 19.45
N ALA A 2 13.58 -1.38 19.80
CA ALA A 2 12.91 -0.48 18.85
C ALA A 2 13.69 -0.19 17.55
N GLY A 3 14.99 0.12 17.65
CA GLY A 3 15.82 0.38 16.46
C GLY A 3 15.98 -0.82 15.51
N VAL A 4 15.92 -2.05 16.03
CA VAL A 4 15.96 -3.26 15.19
C VAL A 4 14.64 -3.39 14.43
N VAL A 5 13.51 -3.17 15.10
CA VAL A 5 12.18 -3.22 14.47
C VAL A 5 12.07 -2.19 13.35
N THR A 6 12.44 -0.94 13.60
CA THR A 6 12.33 0.13 12.59
C THR A 6 13.30 -0.07 11.43
N TYR A 7 14.52 -0.54 11.69
CA TYR A 7 15.50 -0.85 10.64
C TYR A 7 15.06 -2.02 9.76
N THR A 8 14.54 -3.09 10.36
CA THR A 8 14.01 -4.24 9.62
C THR A 8 12.79 -3.86 8.80
N GLY A 9 11.85 -3.08 9.36
CA GLY A 9 10.70 -2.56 8.62
C GLY A 9 11.13 -1.70 7.42
N ALA A 10 12.08 -0.78 7.62
CA ALA A 10 12.63 0.04 6.54
C ALA A 10 13.29 -0.80 5.43
N LYS A 11 13.97 -1.91 5.78
CA LYS A 11 14.52 -2.84 4.79
C LYS A 11 13.43 -3.55 4.00
N ILE A 12 12.39 -4.05 4.67
CA ILE A 12 11.28 -4.76 4.01
C ILE A 12 10.61 -3.85 2.98
N ILE A 13 10.27 -2.62 3.35
CA ILE A 13 9.59 -1.71 2.44
C ILE A 13 10.50 -1.23 1.30
N GLN A 14 11.81 -1.08 1.53
CA GLN A 14 12.77 -0.75 0.47
C GLN A 14 12.92 -1.88 -0.55
N MET A 15 12.92 -3.14 -0.11
CA MET A 15 12.93 -4.30 -1.01
C MET A 15 11.65 -4.37 -1.84
N ALA A 16 10.49 -4.17 -1.21
CA ALA A 16 9.21 -4.11 -1.91
C ALA A 16 9.18 -2.97 -2.94
N LYS A 17 9.66 -1.78 -2.57
CA LYS A 17 9.75 -0.63 -3.48
C LYS A 17 10.63 -0.95 -4.69
N ALA A 18 11.79 -1.57 -4.49
CA ALA A 18 12.71 -1.92 -5.58
C ALA A 18 12.03 -2.86 -6.59
N LEU A 19 11.26 -3.84 -6.11
CA LEU A 19 10.48 -4.70 -7.01
C LEU A 19 9.42 -3.90 -7.78
N VAL A 20 8.71 -2.99 -7.09
CA VAL A 20 7.69 -2.14 -7.71
C VAL A 20 8.29 -1.17 -8.74
N ASP A 21 9.50 -0.65 -8.51
CA ASP A 21 10.23 0.18 -9.50
C ASP A 21 10.48 -0.58 -10.82
N ASP A 22 10.73 -1.90 -10.74
CA ASP A 22 11.03 -2.72 -11.93
C ASP A 22 9.77 -3.08 -12.75
N ILE A 23 8.60 -3.16 -12.11
CA ILE A 23 7.36 -3.64 -12.74
C ILE A 23 6.29 -2.56 -12.94
N GLY A 24 6.49 -1.37 -12.37
CA GLY A 24 5.51 -0.30 -12.37
C GLY A 24 6.10 1.04 -11.95
N LYS A 25 5.30 1.85 -11.26
CA LYS A 25 5.71 3.19 -10.82
C LYS A 25 5.28 3.41 -9.37
N PRO A 26 6.19 3.45 -8.39
CA PRO A 26 5.85 3.88 -7.06
C PRO A 26 5.60 5.39 -7.03
N LEU A 27 4.58 5.78 -6.27
CA LEU A 27 4.10 7.15 -6.17
C LEU A 27 4.45 7.77 -4.81
N GLU A 28 4.11 7.08 -3.73
CA GLU A 28 4.36 7.50 -2.36
C GLU A 28 4.73 6.27 -1.51
N LEU A 29 5.62 6.45 -0.54
CA LEU A 29 6.01 5.39 0.40
C LEU A 29 5.89 5.94 1.81
N ASP A 30 5.10 5.27 2.66
CA ASP A 30 4.96 5.61 4.07
C ASP A 30 5.16 4.38 4.95
N THR A 31 6.28 4.36 5.69
CA THR A 31 6.63 3.37 6.74
C THR A 31 6.64 1.91 6.27
N ASP A 32 5.49 1.33 6.02
CA ASP A 32 5.20 -0.07 5.66
C ASP A 32 4.26 -0.20 4.44
N GLY A 33 3.77 0.91 3.88
CA GLY A 33 2.93 0.96 2.69
C GLY A 33 3.60 1.61 1.48
N ILE A 34 3.24 1.14 0.28
CA ILE A 34 3.64 1.72 -1.01
C ILE A 34 2.38 1.98 -1.83
N TRP A 35 2.16 3.24 -2.20
CA TRP A 35 1.25 3.60 -3.27
C TRP A 35 1.97 3.45 -4.60
N CYS A 36 1.38 2.71 -5.54
CA CYS A 36 1.98 2.51 -6.85
C CYS A 36 0.94 2.37 -7.96
N CYS A 37 1.39 2.62 -9.19
CA CYS A 37 0.66 2.27 -10.39
C CYS A 37 1.33 1.06 -11.05
N LEU A 38 0.54 0.04 -11.35
CA LEU A 38 0.94 -1.06 -12.21
C LEU A 38 0.28 -0.88 -13.60
N PRO A 39 0.83 -1.46 -14.67
CA PRO A 39 0.18 -1.45 -15.98
C PRO A 39 -1.22 -2.06 -15.90
N GLY A 40 -2.21 -1.51 -16.63
CA GLY A 40 -3.57 -2.06 -16.63
C GLY A 40 -3.72 -3.46 -17.26
N SER A 41 -2.65 -4.00 -17.86
CA SER A 41 -2.56 -5.39 -18.33
C SER A 41 -1.83 -6.31 -17.35
N PHE A 42 -1.38 -5.78 -16.21
CA PHE A 42 -0.67 -6.55 -15.20
C PHE A 42 -1.64 -7.54 -14.51
N PRO A 43 -1.21 -8.77 -14.18
CA PRO A 43 -2.09 -9.72 -13.52
C PRO A 43 -2.50 -9.26 -12.11
N GLU A 44 -3.81 -9.12 -11.87
CA GLU A 44 -4.36 -8.68 -10.58
C GLU A 44 -4.83 -9.88 -9.74
N GLU A 45 -6.01 -10.40 -10.03
CA GLU A 45 -6.64 -11.47 -9.23
C GLU A 45 -6.87 -12.74 -10.02
N PHE A 46 -6.61 -13.88 -9.36
CA PHE A 46 -6.93 -15.22 -9.86
C PHE A 46 -7.85 -15.91 -8.86
N THR A 47 -8.95 -16.47 -9.36
CA THR A 47 -9.86 -17.29 -8.53
C THR A 47 -9.63 -18.76 -8.86
N LEU A 48 -9.22 -19.54 -7.85
CA LEU A 48 -9.08 -20.99 -7.93
C LEU A 48 -10.38 -21.64 -7.47
N GLU A 49 -11.00 -22.40 -8.38
CA GLU A 49 -12.17 -23.21 -8.08
C GLU A 49 -11.78 -24.47 -7.33
N ALA A 50 -12.50 -24.77 -6.25
CA ALA A 50 -12.28 -25.97 -5.47
C ALA A 50 -12.92 -27.18 -6.16
N THR A 51 -12.23 -28.33 -6.16
CA THR A 51 -12.83 -29.56 -6.69
C THR A 51 -14.00 -30.00 -5.80
N PRO A 52 -15.08 -30.58 -6.35
CA PRO A 52 -16.24 -31.01 -5.57
C PRO A 52 -15.90 -31.98 -4.43
N ALA A 53 -14.85 -32.78 -4.61
CA ALA A 53 -14.37 -33.74 -3.61
C ALA A 53 -13.62 -33.09 -2.43
N SER A 54 -13.14 -31.84 -2.58
CA SER A 54 -12.33 -31.18 -1.55
C SER A 54 -13.15 -30.59 -0.40
N GLY A 55 -14.45 -30.32 -0.62
CA GLY A 55 -15.30 -29.62 0.35
C GLY A 55 -14.84 -28.20 0.69
N LYS A 56 -13.85 -27.64 -0.03
CA LYS A 56 -13.28 -26.32 0.23
C LYS A 56 -14.03 -25.24 -0.54
N LYS A 57 -13.98 -24.01 -0.03
CA LYS A 57 -14.48 -22.83 -0.73
C LYS A 57 -13.49 -22.38 -1.80
N LYS A 58 -13.99 -21.63 -2.80
CA LYS A 58 -13.15 -20.93 -3.79
C LYS A 58 -12.10 -20.07 -3.08
N LEU A 59 -10.92 -19.97 -3.68
CA LEU A 59 -9.80 -19.17 -3.17
C LEU A 59 -9.46 -18.07 -4.17
N THR A 60 -9.54 -16.82 -3.74
CA THR A 60 -9.10 -15.66 -4.55
C THR A 60 -7.69 -15.27 -4.13
N ILE A 61 -6.83 -15.06 -5.12
CA ILE A 61 -5.42 -14.76 -4.93
C ILE A 61 -5.11 -13.45 -5.65
N SER A 62 -4.64 -12.45 -4.90
CA SER A 62 -3.99 -11.27 -5.47
C SER A 62 -2.56 -11.61 -5.85
N TYR A 63 -2.25 -11.56 -7.15
CA TYR A 63 -0.93 -11.88 -7.68
C TYR A 63 0.15 -10.90 -7.21
N PRO A 64 -0.03 -9.55 -7.27
CA PRO A 64 0.96 -8.61 -6.74
C PRO A 64 1.24 -8.85 -5.25
N CYS A 65 0.19 -9.09 -4.46
CA CYS A 65 0.29 -9.38 -3.04
C CYS A 65 1.09 -10.67 -2.78
N SER A 66 0.77 -11.74 -3.50
CA SER A 66 1.44 -13.04 -3.35
C SER A 66 2.91 -12.98 -3.72
N VAL A 67 3.27 -12.22 -4.74
CA VAL A 67 4.67 -12.01 -5.15
C VAL A 67 5.44 -11.28 -4.04
N LEU A 68 4.89 -10.20 -3.50
CA LEU A 68 5.50 -9.46 -2.38
C LEU A 68 5.62 -10.32 -1.13
N ASN A 69 4.59 -11.07 -0.77
CA ASN A 69 4.60 -11.97 0.39
C ASN A 69 5.62 -13.09 0.24
N ARG A 70 5.79 -13.63 -0.98
CA ARG A 70 6.84 -14.60 -1.25
C ARG A 70 8.23 -13.98 -1.09
N LEU A 71 8.45 -12.76 -1.59
CA LEU A 71 9.72 -12.05 -1.44
C LEU A 71 10.04 -11.81 0.05
N THR A 72 9.07 -11.30 0.81
CA THR A 72 9.20 -11.08 2.26
C THR A 72 9.50 -12.38 3.00
N ALA A 73 8.79 -13.47 2.68
CA ALA A 73 9.03 -14.76 3.31
C ALA A 73 10.47 -15.24 3.09
N VAL A 74 10.98 -15.16 1.85
CA VAL A 74 12.36 -15.58 1.52
C VAL A 74 13.40 -14.74 2.27
N GLN A 75 13.15 -13.44 2.45
CA GLN A 75 14.14 -12.52 3.02
C GLN A 75 14.05 -12.36 4.55
N CYS A 76 12.90 -12.68 5.16
CA CYS A 76 12.60 -12.29 6.54
C CYS A 76 12.17 -13.46 7.44
N THR A 77 12.21 -14.71 6.96
CA THR A 77 11.94 -15.87 7.82
C THR A 77 13.00 -15.99 8.91
N ASN A 78 12.54 -16.17 10.15
CA ASN A 78 13.41 -16.46 11.29
C ASN A 78 13.49 -17.98 11.50
N ASP A 79 14.55 -18.60 11.00
CA ASP A 79 14.82 -20.05 11.16
C ASP A 79 15.32 -20.45 12.56
N GLN A 80 15.45 -19.49 13.47
CA GLN A 80 16.04 -19.66 14.80
C GLN A 80 15.03 -19.50 15.93
N TYR A 81 13.72 -19.47 15.63
CA TYR A 81 12.70 -19.28 16.65
C TYR A 81 12.65 -20.51 17.56
N GLN A 82 12.83 -20.30 18.87
CA GLN A 82 12.85 -21.40 19.84
C GLN A 82 11.69 -21.31 20.82
N THR A 83 10.96 -22.41 20.95
CA THR A 83 9.85 -22.55 21.89
C THR A 83 10.20 -23.59 22.94
N LEU A 84 9.99 -23.24 24.22
CA LEU A 84 10.20 -24.14 25.34
C LEU A 84 9.13 -25.23 25.32
N MET A 85 9.54 -26.49 25.18
CA MET A 85 8.63 -27.63 25.12
C MET A 85 8.40 -28.27 26.48
N ASP A 86 9.45 -28.33 27.31
CA ASP A 86 9.43 -28.93 28.64
C ASP A 86 10.20 -28.02 29.61
N PRO A 87 9.52 -27.33 30.54
CA PRO A 87 10.16 -26.45 31.51
C PRO A 87 11.08 -27.16 32.51
N GLU A 88 10.81 -28.42 32.85
CA GLU A 88 11.61 -29.17 33.83
C GLU A 88 12.93 -29.64 33.21
N LYS A 89 12.86 -30.18 31.99
CA LYS A 89 14.05 -30.64 31.25
C LYS A 89 14.77 -29.53 30.48
N ARG A 90 14.19 -28.33 30.44
CA ARG A 90 14.67 -27.16 29.67
C ARG A 90 14.94 -27.50 28.20
N THR A 91 14.06 -28.31 27.60
CA THR A 91 14.19 -28.69 26.18
C THR A 91 13.45 -27.70 25.29
N TYR A 92 14.12 -27.23 24.25
CA TYR A 92 13.58 -26.28 23.28
C TYR A 92 13.43 -26.94 21.91
N LYS A 93 12.40 -26.53 21.17
CA LYS A 93 12.22 -26.88 19.75
C LYS A 93 12.50 -25.63 18.91
N THR A 94 13.35 -25.78 17.89
CA THR A 94 13.59 -24.71 16.91
C THR A 94 12.60 -24.86 15.74
N THR A 95 11.96 -23.77 15.34
CA THR A 95 11.07 -23.67 14.18
C THR A 95 11.39 -22.44 13.35
N SER A 96 11.04 -22.49 12.07
CA SER A 96 11.07 -21.33 11.18
C SER A 96 9.75 -20.57 11.32
N GLU A 97 9.82 -19.30 11.70
CA GLU A 97 8.65 -18.43 11.89
C GLU A 97 8.72 -17.21 10.97
N MET A 98 7.61 -16.91 10.30
CA MET A 98 7.44 -15.73 9.45
C MET A 98 5.96 -15.39 9.36
N THR A 99 5.59 -14.22 9.86
CA THR A 99 4.18 -13.76 9.94
C THR A 99 4.01 -12.36 9.35
N ILE A 100 4.96 -11.88 8.56
CA ILE A 100 4.91 -10.56 7.94
C ILE A 100 4.33 -10.71 6.55
N GLU A 101 3.16 -10.13 6.33
CA GLU A 101 2.44 -10.18 5.07
C GLU A 101 2.03 -8.77 4.67
N PHE A 102 2.19 -8.46 3.39
CA PHE A 102 1.52 -7.38 2.71
C PHE A 102 0.07 -7.77 2.43
N GLU A 103 -0.76 -6.76 2.40
CA GLU A 103 -2.12 -6.80 1.86
C GLU A 103 -2.19 -5.78 0.72
N VAL A 104 -3.06 -6.04 -0.25
CA VAL A 104 -3.31 -5.13 -1.37
C VAL A 104 -4.71 -4.58 -1.23
N ASP A 105 -4.81 -3.25 -1.32
CA ASP A 105 -6.07 -2.51 -1.37
C ASP A 105 -6.12 -1.72 -2.69
N GLY A 106 -7.31 -1.64 -3.29
CA GLY A 106 -7.55 -1.20 -4.68
C GLY A 106 -8.01 -2.33 -5.61
N PRO A 107 -8.01 -2.10 -6.94
CA PRO A 107 -7.55 -0.90 -7.64
C PRO A 107 -8.44 0.32 -7.38
N TYR A 108 -7.83 1.51 -7.46
CA TYR A 108 -8.50 2.79 -7.27
C TYR A 108 -8.67 3.53 -8.59
N LYS A 109 -9.66 4.43 -8.63
CA LYS A 109 -9.95 5.25 -9.81
C LYS A 109 -8.89 6.32 -10.04
N ALA A 110 -8.53 7.04 -8.98
CA ALA A 110 -7.63 8.18 -9.06
C ALA A 110 -6.88 8.39 -7.75
N MET A 111 -5.67 8.92 -7.88
CA MET A 111 -4.85 9.39 -6.76
C MET A 111 -4.23 10.75 -7.13
N MET A 112 -4.41 11.73 -6.26
CA MET A 112 -3.85 13.07 -6.44
C MET A 112 -2.76 13.32 -5.39
N ILE A 113 -1.57 13.71 -5.88
CA ILE A 113 -0.39 13.99 -5.06
C ILE A 113 0.09 15.40 -5.37
N PRO A 114 0.18 16.31 -4.38
CA PRO A 114 0.62 17.67 -4.61
C PRO A 114 2.14 17.75 -4.80
N ALA A 115 2.58 18.66 -5.67
CA ALA A 115 3.99 18.98 -5.85
C ALA A 115 4.47 20.03 -4.81
N SER A 116 5.76 20.01 -4.50
CA SER A 116 6.40 21.08 -3.71
C SER A 116 6.58 22.35 -4.52
N LYS A 117 6.64 23.49 -3.82
CA LYS A 117 7.10 24.76 -4.42
C LYS A 117 8.61 24.78 -4.66
N GLU A 118 9.36 23.97 -3.94
CA GLU A 118 10.82 23.87 -4.07
C GLU A 118 11.19 22.80 -5.09
N GLU A 119 12.08 23.15 -6.02
CA GLU A 119 12.59 22.23 -7.03
C GLU A 119 13.26 21.00 -6.39
N GLY A 120 12.97 19.82 -6.92
CA GLY A 120 13.55 18.57 -6.45
C GLY A 120 13.05 18.07 -5.09
N LYS A 121 12.09 18.75 -4.46
CA LYS A 121 11.46 18.28 -3.21
C LYS A 121 10.07 17.74 -3.46
N LEU A 122 9.78 16.58 -2.87
CA LEU A 122 8.43 16.01 -2.84
C LEU A 122 7.77 16.32 -1.50
N ILE A 123 6.46 16.55 -1.53
CA ILE A 123 5.67 16.70 -0.31
C ILE A 123 5.19 15.30 0.11
N LYS A 124 5.82 14.77 1.17
CA LYS A 124 5.43 13.46 1.72
C LYS A 124 4.13 13.56 2.51
N LYS A 125 3.43 12.43 2.61
CA LYS A 125 2.21 12.24 3.44
C LYS A 125 1.06 13.20 3.12
N ARG A 126 0.96 13.66 1.86
CA ARG A 126 -0.18 14.42 1.37
C ARG A 126 -0.70 13.81 0.08
N TYR A 127 -1.89 13.26 0.10
CA TYR A 127 -2.52 12.63 -1.06
C TYR A 127 -4.01 12.43 -0.84
N ALA A 128 -4.76 12.32 -1.93
CA ALA A 128 -6.19 12.03 -1.95
C ALA A 128 -6.44 10.85 -2.90
N VAL A 129 -7.21 9.86 -2.49
CA VAL A 129 -7.47 8.62 -3.23
C VAL A 129 -8.97 8.43 -3.39
N PHE A 130 -9.40 8.02 -4.58
CA PHE A 130 -10.81 7.88 -4.93
C PHE A 130 -11.13 6.49 -5.48
N ASN A 131 -12.28 5.96 -5.08
CA ASN A 131 -12.84 4.71 -5.56
C ASN A 131 -13.48 4.86 -6.95
N HIS A 132 -13.76 3.72 -7.59
CA HIS A 132 -14.43 3.69 -8.91
C HIS A 132 -15.85 4.25 -8.89
N ASP A 133 -16.54 4.21 -7.75
CA ASP A 133 -17.85 4.86 -7.57
C ASP A 133 -17.76 6.39 -7.39
N GLY A 134 -16.55 6.95 -7.34
CA GLY A 134 -16.29 8.38 -7.13
C GLY A 134 -16.25 8.79 -5.66
N SER A 135 -16.40 7.86 -4.72
CA SER A 135 -16.25 8.16 -3.30
C SER A 135 -14.76 8.38 -2.93
N LEU A 136 -14.53 9.26 -1.96
CA LEU A 136 -13.20 9.53 -1.41
C LEU A 136 -12.82 8.43 -0.41
N GLU A 137 -11.79 7.65 -0.74
CA GLU A 137 -11.29 6.56 0.10
C GLU A 137 -10.35 7.08 1.21
N GLU A 138 -9.21 7.66 0.81
CA GLU A 138 -8.25 8.22 1.76
C GLU A 138 -7.95 9.68 1.45
N LEU A 139 -7.87 10.50 2.49
CA LEU A 139 -7.40 11.88 2.41
C LEU A 139 -6.39 12.17 3.50
N LYS A 140 -5.12 12.29 3.10
CA LYS A 140 -3.98 12.41 4.01
C LYS A 140 -3.34 13.78 3.96
N GLY A 141 -3.02 14.33 5.13
CA GLY A 141 -2.12 15.49 5.29
C GLY A 141 -2.64 16.85 4.81
N PHE A 142 -3.77 16.91 4.11
CA PHE A 142 -4.40 18.16 3.69
C PHE A 142 -5.05 18.92 4.86
N GLU A 143 -5.07 20.25 4.72
CA GLU A 143 -5.56 21.22 5.71
C GLU A 143 -7.03 20.99 6.10
N ILE A 144 -7.86 20.48 5.20
CA ILE A 144 -9.25 20.06 5.45
C ILE A 144 -9.38 19.09 6.63
N LYS A 145 -8.41 18.16 6.82
CA LYS A 145 -8.40 17.22 7.96
C LYS A 145 -7.71 17.77 9.21
N ARG A 146 -7.00 18.91 9.13
CA ARG A 146 -6.23 19.48 10.24
C ARG A 146 -7.04 20.48 11.05
N ARG A 147 -6.88 20.50 12.37
CA ARG A 147 -7.53 21.50 13.25
C ARG A 147 -6.79 22.82 13.17
N GLY A 148 -7.52 23.94 13.18
CA GLY A 148 -6.94 25.30 13.23
C GLY A 148 -6.56 25.95 11.89
N GLU A 149 -6.63 25.21 10.78
CA GLU A 149 -6.29 25.76 9.46
C GLU A 149 -7.36 26.74 8.94
N LEU A 150 -6.94 27.64 8.03
CA LEU A 150 -7.79 28.68 7.46
C LEU A 150 -9.03 28.08 6.78
N LYS A 151 -10.22 28.49 7.23
CA LYS A 151 -11.50 27.93 6.77
C LYS A 151 -11.67 28.02 5.25
N LEU A 152 -11.20 29.10 4.64
CA LEU A 152 -11.21 29.27 3.18
C LEU A 152 -10.48 28.12 2.45
N ILE A 153 -9.28 27.75 2.91
CA ILE A 153 -8.49 26.67 2.31
C ILE A 153 -9.19 25.32 2.45
N LYS A 154 -9.87 25.10 3.59
CA LYS A 154 -10.61 23.85 3.80
C LYS A 154 -11.80 23.71 2.84
N VAL A 155 -12.53 24.80 2.64
CA VAL A 155 -13.67 24.83 1.70
C VAL A 155 -13.16 24.64 0.28
N PHE A 156 -12.11 25.38 -0.11
CA PHE A 156 -11.48 25.23 -1.42
C PHE A 156 -11.02 23.78 -1.69
N GLN A 157 -10.33 23.16 -0.74
CA GLN A 157 -9.88 21.77 -0.87
C GLN A 157 -11.05 20.80 -1.03
N ALA A 158 -12.14 21.00 -0.27
CA ALA A 158 -13.33 20.16 -0.39
C ALA A 158 -13.97 20.25 -1.78
N GLU A 159 -14.04 21.45 -2.36
CA GLU A 159 -14.65 21.67 -3.67
C GLU A 159 -13.76 21.17 -4.82
N VAL A 160 -12.44 21.31 -4.70
CA VAL A 160 -11.49 20.97 -5.77
C VAL A 160 -11.30 19.45 -5.95
N PHE A 161 -11.34 18.66 -4.89
CA PHE A 161 -11.03 17.22 -5.01
C PHE A 161 -12.03 16.48 -5.90
N ASP A 162 -13.32 16.81 -5.82
CA ASP A 162 -14.35 16.18 -6.65
C ASP A 162 -14.19 16.56 -8.13
N LYS A 163 -13.66 17.76 -8.42
CA LYS A 163 -13.38 18.23 -9.79
C LYS A 163 -12.30 17.45 -10.51
N PHE A 164 -11.35 16.86 -9.79
CA PHE A 164 -10.32 15.99 -10.39
C PHE A 164 -10.89 14.68 -11.00
N LEU A 165 -12.16 14.38 -10.76
CA LEU A 165 -12.84 13.23 -11.36
C LEU A 165 -13.61 13.57 -12.65
N GLU A 166 -13.67 14.86 -13.01
CA GLU A 166 -14.32 15.35 -14.23
C GLU A 166 -13.31 15.40 -15.38
N GLY A 167 -13.70 14.98 -16.59
CA GLY A 167 -12.84 15.00 -17.78
C GLY A 167 -12.34 13.62 -18.22
N ASP A 168 -12.14 13.46 -19.53
CA ASP A 168 -11.71 12.19 -20.15
C ASP A 168 -10.22 12.18 -20.55
N THR A 169 -9.56 13.34 -20.54
CA THR A 169 -8.12 13.50 -20.79
C THR A 169 -7.45 14.24 -19.65
N LEU A 170 -6.12 14.12 -19.52
CA LEU A 170 -5.37 14.82 -18.48
C LEU A 170 -5.59 16.34 -18.57
N GLU A 171 -5.58 16.89 -19.78
CA GLU A 171 -5.82 18.31 -20.04
C GLU A 171 -7.25 18.70 -19.63
N GLY A 172 -8.26 17.92 -20.01
CA GLY A 172 -9.66 18.18 -19.66
C GLY A 172 -9.92 18.12 -18.15
N VAL A 173 -9.21 17.24 -17.43
CA VAL A 173 -9.26 17.19 -15.96
C VAL A 173 -8.72 18.48 -15.35
N TYR A 174 -7.56 18.97 -15.82
CA TYR A 174 -7.01 20.23 -15.31
C TYR A 174 -7.87 21.45 -15.69
N GLU A 175 -8.49 21.45 -16.87
CA GLU A 175 -9.45 22.50 -17.27
C GLU A 175 -10.70 22.51 -16.38
N ALA A 176 -11.21 21.34 -15.97
CA ALA A 176 -12.38 21.23 -15.10
C ALA A 176 -12.12 21.72 -13.66
N VAL A 177 -10.88 21.56 -13.19
CA VAL A 177 -10.45 22.04 -11.87
C VAL A 177 -10.27 23.56 -11.84
N GLY A 178 -9.83 24.15 -12.96
CA GLY A 178 -9.66 25.60 -13.14
C GLY A 178 -8.20 26.06 -13.13
#